data_AF-A0A538NFU1-F1
#
_entry.id   AF-A0A538NFU1-F1
#
_cell.length_a   1.000
_cell.length_b   1.000
_cell.length_c   1.000
_cell.angle_alpha   90.00
_cell.angle_beta   90.00
_cell.angle_gamma   90.00
#
_symmetry.space_group_name_H-M   'P 1'
#
loop_
_entity.id
_entity.type
_entity.pdbx_description
1 polymer ?
#
loop_
_entity_poly.entity_id
_entity_poly.type
_entity_poly.pdbx_seq_one_letter_code
_entity_poly.pdbx_strand_id
1 'polypeptide(L)'
;MNADATNDHNISGENTLDGWPAWSNDGKRVVLSRRVNDRFQLFVMNRDGSGVMQLTDAAGEFVNPRWSPDGTKIMCARRLGDMNLVIFPAPK
;
A
#
# COMPACT_ATOMS: atom_id res chain seq x y z
N MET A 1 -2.62 5.38 -25.22
CA MET A 1 -2.05 4.59 -24.10
C MET A 1 -1.29 3.45 -24.74
N ASN A 2 0.03 3.46 -24.64
CA ASN A 2 0.87 2.34 -25.06
C ASN A 2 1.18 1.54 -23.79
N ALA A 3 0.70 0.30 -23.71
CA ALA A 3 0.89 -0.60 -22.57
C ALA A 3 1.84 -1.74 -22.96
N ASP A 4 2.91 -1.43 -23.68
CA ASP A 4 3.90 -2.42 -24.12
C ASP A 4 4.91 -2.79 -23.02
N ALA A 5 4.79 -2.19 -21.83
CA ALA A 5 5.63 -2.40 -20.65
C ALA A 5 7.14 -2.11 -20.87
N THR A 6 7.52 -1.51 -22.01
CA THR A 6 8.93 -1.32 -22.39
C THR A 6 9.66 -0.30 -21.52
N ASN A 7 8.93 0.51 -20.76
CA ASN A 7 9.46 1.52 -19.84
C ASN A 7 9.00 1.27 -18.39
N ASP A 8 8.65 0.03 -18.06
CA ASP A 8 8.25 -0.34 -16.71
C ASP A 8 9.46 -0.26 -15.76
N HIS A 9 9.28 0.43 -14.65
CA HIS A 9 10.30 0.60 -13.62
C HIS A 9 9.77 0.10 -12.27
N ASN A 10 10.34 -0.99 -11.76
CA ASN A 10 10.00 -1.53 -10.46
C ASN A 10 10.58 -0.64 -9.34
N ILE A 11 9.71 -0.04 -8.53
CA ILE A 11 10.05 0.80 -7.38
C ILE A 11 9.90 0.12 -6.01
N SER A 12 9.38 -1.11 -5.96
CA SER A 12 9.17 -1.85 -4.69
C SER A 12 10.36 -2.70 -4.25
N GLY A 13 11.31 -2.96 -5.16
CA GLY A 13 12.44 -3.87 -4.96
C GLY A 13 12.15 -5.30 -5.42
N GLU A 14 13.22 -6.10 -5.58
CA GLU A 14 13.14 -7.48 -6.05
C GLU A 14 12.54 -8.43 -4.99
N ASN A 15 11.87 -9.49 -5.44
CA ASN A 15 11.25 -10.53 -4.59
C ASN A 15 10.21 -10.03 -3.58
N THR A 16 9.57 -8.89 -3.85
CA THR A 16 8.42 -8.41 -3.08
C THR A 16 7.11 -8.87 -3.72
N LEU A 17 6.15 -9.30 -2.91
CA LEU A 17 4.78 -9.56 -3.37
C LEU A 17 3.91 -8.35 -3.01
N ASP A 18 4.08 -7.31 -3.83
CA ASP A 18 3.39 -6.03 -3.68
C ASP A 18 2.17 -5.96 -4.59
N GLY A 19 1.04 -5.55 -4.02
CA GLY A 19 -0.22 -5.48 -4.73
C GLY A 19 -1.12 -4.37 -4.22
N TRP A 20 -2.18 -4.11 -5.00
CA TRP A 20 -3.21 -3.11 -4.71
C TRP A 20 -2.65 -1.70 -4.35
N PRO A 21 -1.79 -1.11 -5.21
CA PRO A 21 -1.24 0.21 -4.93
C PRO A 21 -2.33 1.29 -5.03
N ALA A 22 -2.16 2.36 -4.26
CA ALA A 22 -2.90 3.60 -4.40
C ALA A 22 -1.98 4.82 -4.19
N TRP A 23 -2.08 5.78 -5.10
CA TRP A 23 -1.41 7.07 -4.97
C TRP A 23 -2.03 7.91 -3.85
N SER A 24 -1.20 8.65 -3.12
CA SER A 24 -1.67 9.79 -2.34
C SER A 24 -2.22 10.87 -3.29
N ASN A 25 -3.15 11.70 -2.81
CA ASN A 25 -3.81 12.71 -3.64
C ASN A 25 -2.82 13.76 -4.20
N ASP A 26 -1.71 13.99 -3.50
CA ASP A 26 -0.62 14.87 -3.95
C ASP A 26 0.41 14.19 -4.88
N GLY A 27 0.24 12.89 -5.16
CA GLY A 27 1.11 12.10 -6.03
C GLY A 27 2.51 11.82 -5.47
N LYS A 28 2.78 12.17 -4.21
CA LYS A 28 4.13 12.03 -3.61
C LYS A 28 4.40 10.66 -3.03
N ARG A 29 3.35 9.92 -2.64
CA ARG A 29 3.45 8.63 -1.97
C ARG A 29 2.58 7.57 -2.62
N VAL A 30 2.96 6.33 -2.41
CA VAL A 30 2.19 5.13 -2.76
C VAL A 30 1.95 4.35 -1.49
N VAL A 31 0.70 3.99 -1.22
CA VAL A 31 0.36 2.94 -0.26
C VAL A 31 0.12 1.64 -1.01
N LEU A 32 0.57 0.52 -0.47
CA LEU A 32 0.45 -0.80 -1.09
C LEU A 32 0.26 -1.89 -0.04
N SER A 33 -0.16 -3.07 -0.47
CA SER A 33 -0.17 -4.27 0.38
C SER A 33 1.04 -5.13 0.00
N ARG A 34 1.90 -5.42 0.96
CA ARG A 34 3.09 -6.28 0.79
C ARG A 34 2.94 -7.54 1.63
N ARG A 35 3.26 -8.70 1.05
CA ARG A 35 3.27 -9.95 1.81
C ARG A 35 4.51 -10.02 2.71
N VAL A 36 4.30 -10.12 4.01
CA VAL A 36 5.33 -10.29 5.04
C VAL A 36 4.89 -11.44 5.96
N ASN A 37 5.75 -12.45 6.14
CA ASN A 37 5.46 -13.63 6.97
C ASN A 37 4.08 -14.25 6.67
N ASP A 38 3.82 -14.50 5.38
CA ASP A 38 2.57 -15.07 4.86
C ASP A 38 1.28 -14.27 5.08
N ARG A 39 1.37 -12.98 5.42
CA ARG A 39 0.22 -12.08 5.51
C ARG A 39 0.46 -10.79 4.77
N PHE A 40 -0.57 -10.26 4.11
CA PHE A 40 -0.48 -8.91 3.56
C PHE A 40 -0.54 -7.87 4.67
N GLN A 41 0.42 -6.96 4.67
CA GLN A 41 0.47 -5.78 5.53
C GLN A 41 0.58 -4.53 4.65
N LEU A 42 0.14 -3.39 5.17
CA LEU A 42 0.23 -2.14 4.44
C LEU A 42 1.60 -1.49 4.63
N PHE A 43 2.12 -1.00 3.53
CA PHE A 43 3.34 -0.21 3.47
C PHE A 43 3.06 1.09 2.73
N VAL A 44 3.86 2.11 3.03
CA VAL A 44 3.94 3.34 2.26
C VAL A 44 5.37 3.55 1.79
N MET A 45 5.53 4.20 0.65
CA MET A 45 6.82 4.67 0.14
C MET A 45 6.63 5.96 -0.65
N ASN A 46 7.74 6.66 -0.90
CA ASN A 46 7.78 7.78 -1.82
C ASN A 46 7.55 7.29 -3.26
N ARG A 47 7.17 8.20 -4.15
CA ARG A 47 6.94 7.94 -5.59
C ARG A 47 8.14 7.25 -6.29
N ASP A 48 9.36 7.50 -5.81
CA ASP A 48 10.59 6.93 -6.35
C ASP A 48 10.98 5.58 -5.71
N GLY A 49 10.14 5.03 -4.81
CA GLY A 49 10.42 3.80 -4.09
C GLY A 49 11.24 3.97 -2.80
N SER A 50 11.74 5.18 -2.52
CA SER A 50 12.48 5.47 -1.29
C SER A 50 11.54 5.59 -0.08
N GLY A 51 12.11 5.58 1.13
CA GLY A 51 11.35 5.86 2.35
C GLY A 51 10.27 4.82 2.69
N VAL A 52 10.51 3.55 2.34
CA VAL A 52 9.59 2.44 2.64
C VAL A 52 9.34 2.35 4.15
N MET A 53 8.07 2.37 4.54
CA MET A 53 7.64 2.29 5.93
C MET A 53 6.42 1.37 6.06
N GLN A 54 6.47 0.45 7.03
CA GLN A 54 5.34 -0.41 7.37
C GLN A 54 4.29 0.36 8.17
N LEU A 55 3.02 0.26 7.79
CA LEU A 55 1.89 0.94 8.43
C LEU A 55 1.09 0.02 9.35
N THR A 56 1.08 -1.28 9.07
CA THR A 56 0.34 -2.27 9.87
C THR A 56 1.26 -3.41 10.26
N ASP A 57 1.21 -3.81 11.53
CA ASP A 57 1.89 -5.00 12.05
C ASP A 57 1.01 -5.70 13.09
N ALA A 58 -0.23 -5.95 12.70
CA ALA A 58 -1.23 -6.56 13.56
C ALA A 58 -1.75 -7.87 12.97
N ALA A 59 -2.40 -8.68 13.80
CA ALA A 59 -3.03 -9.92 13.36
C ALA A 59 -4.01 -9.67 12.19
N GLY A 60 -4.01 -10.60 11.24
CA GLY A 60 -4.81 -10.53 10.02
C GLY A 60 -4.06 -10.00 8.81
N GLU A 61 -4.78 -9.90 7.70
CA GLU A 61 -4.29 -9.36 6.43
C GLU A 61 -4.92 -8.01 6.16
N PHE A 62 -4.14 -7.05 5.67
CA PHE A 62 -4.60 -5.73 5.28
C PHE A 62 -4.38 -5.56 3.78
N VAL A 63 -5.46 -5.33 3.03
CA VAL A 63 -5.48 -5.30 1.56
C VAL A 63 -6.35 -4.17 1.02
N ASN A 64 -6.22 -3.88 -0.27
CA ASN A 64 -7.00 -2.84 -0.97
C ASN A 64 -6.94 -1.44 -0.30
N PRO A 65 -5.74 -0.90 -0.01
CA PRO A 65 -5.62 0.41 0.62
C PRO A 65 -6.10 1.54 -0.30
N ARG A 66 -6.61 2.61 0.33
CA ARG A 66 -6.99 3.87 -0.30
C ARG A 66 -6.66 5.03 0.63
N TRP A 67 -6.15 6.12 0.07
CA TRP A 67 -6.02 7.39 0.77
C TRP A 67 -7.39 8.08 0.88
N SER A 68 -7.62 8.81 1.97
CA SER A 68 -8.71 9.77 2.03
C SER A 68 -8.43 10.95 1.08
N PRO A 69 -9.46 11.66 0.58
CA PRO A 69 -9.27 12.78 -0.35
C PRO A 69 -8.38 13.91 0.20
N ASP A 70 -8.43 14.15 1.51
CA ASP A 70 -7.60 15.12 2.23
C ASP A 70 -6.19 14.60 2.57
N GLY A 71 -5.89 13.34 2.26
CA GLY A 71 -4.61 12.69 2.55
C GLY A 71 -4.35 12.39 4.03
N THR A 72 -5.31 12.63 4.93
CA THR A 72 -5.08 12.50 6.38
C THR A 72 -5.28 11.08 6.91
N LYS A 73 -5.91 10.20 6.13
CA LYS A 73 -6.27 8.84 6.54
C LYS A 73 -6.04 7.82 5.42
N ILE A 74 -5.91 6.57 5.81
CA ILE A 74 -5.89 5.40 4.93
C ILE A 74 -7.01 4.47 5.35
N MET A 75 -7.80 4.01 4.38
CA MET A 75 -8.83 2.97 4.53
C MET A 75 -8.36 1.69 3.83
N CYS A 76 -8.68 0.53 4.39
CA CYS A 76 -8.39 -0.76 3.76
C CYS A 76 -9.38 -1.83 4.23
N ALA A 77 -9.37 -2.97 3.53
CA ALA A 77 -10.03 -4.18 4.02
C ALA A 77 -9.07 -4.96 4.91
N ARG A 78 -9.54 -5.35 6.10
CA ARG A 78 -8.83 -6.23 7.03
C ARG A 78 -9.51 -7.59 7.07
N ARG A 79 -8.76 -8.66 6.85
CA ARG A 79 -9.21 -10.05 7.03
C ARG A 79 -8.61 -10.63 8.31
N LEU A 80 -9.46 -10.90 9.30
CA LEU A 80 -9.11 -11.61 10.53
C LEU A 80 -10.31 -12.47 10.94
N GLY A 81 -10.38 -13.69 10.40
CA GLY A 81 -11.64 -14.44 10.34
C GLY A 81 -12.52 -13.87 9.23
N ASP A 82 -13.29 -12.84 9.56
CA ASP A 82 -14.14 -12.10 8.62
C ASP A 82 -13.41 -10.92 7.98
N MET A 83 -14.00 -10.39 6.90
CA MET A 83 -13.52 -9.19 6.21
C MET A 83 -14.27 -7.95 6.69
N ASN A 84 -13.53 -6.96 7.18
CA ASN A 84 -14.07 -5.68 7.65
C ASN A 84 -13.31 -4.50 7.03
N LEU A 85 -13.94 -3.33 6.95
CA LEU A 85 -13.26 -2.09 6.56
C LEU A 85 -12.68 -1.41 7.80
N VAL A 86 -11.43 -0.97 7.72
CA VAL A 86 -10.76 -0.21 8.78
C VAL A 86 -10.15 1.07 8.23
N ILE A 87 -10.16 2.11 9.04
CA ILE A 87 -9.56 3.42 8.71
C ILE A 87 -8.58 3.82 9.82
N PHE A 88 -7.42 4.36 9.45
CA PHE A 88 -6.42 4.83 10.40
C PHE A 88 -5.70 6.07 9.86
N PRO A 89 -5.02 6.86 10.73
CA PRO A 89 -4.30 8.05 10.30
C PRO A 89 -3.19 7.72 9.30
N ALA A 90 -3.05 8.55 8.28
CA ALA A 90 -1.94 8.45 7.36
C ALA A 90 -0.66 9.06 7.97
N PRO A 91 0.53 8.57 7.59
CA PRO A 91 1.78 9.14 8.05
C PRO A 91 2.00 10.56 7.48
N LYS A 92 2.58 11.43 8.31
CA LYS A 92 2.97 12.79 7.92
C LYS A 92 4.03 12.81 6.85
#